data_AF-K9KFV0-F1
#
_entry.id   AF-K9KFV0-F1
#
_cell.length_a   1.000
_cell.length_b   1.000
_cell.length_c   1.000
_cell.angle_alpha   90.00
_cell.angle_beta   90.00
_cell.angle_gamma   90.00
#
_symmetry.space_group_name_H-M   'P 1'
#
loop_
_entity.id
_entity.type
_entity.pdbx_description
1 polymer ?
#
loop_
_entity_poly.entity_id
_entity_poly.type
_entity_poly.pdbx_seq_one_letter_code
_entity_poly.pdbx_strand_id
1 'polypeptide(L)'
;KLDFIESDSSCSSEALSKKELSAEELYKRLEKLIIEDKANDEQIFDWVEANLDESQMSSPTFLRALMTAVCKAAIIADCSAFRVDTAVIKQRVPILLKYLDSDTEKELQALYALQASIVKLDQPANLLRMFFDCLYDEEVISEDAFYKWESSKDPAEQNGKGVALKSVTAFFTWLREAEEESEDN
;
A
#
# COMPACT_ATOMS: atom_id res chain seq x y z
N LYS A 1 -41.72 -26.25 45.90
CA LYS A 1 -41.96 -25.43 44.69
C LYS A 1 -40.56 -25.08 44.18
N LEU A 2 -40.19 -25.57 43.00
CA LEU A 2 -38.80 -25.68 42.55
C LEU A 2 -38.16 -24.30 42.35
N ASP A 3 -36.95 -24.14 42.87
CA ASP A 3 -36.00 -23.07 42.51
C ASP A 3 -35.35 -23.44 41.17
N PHE A 4 -35.45 -22.54 40.21
CA PHE A 4 -34.94 -22.71 38.86
C PHE A 4 -33.61 -21.96 38.76
N ILE A 5 -32.50 -22.70 38.80
CA ILE A 5 -31.17 -22.21 38.44
C ILE A 5 -31.03 -22.46 36.95
N GLU A 6 -31.23 -21.41 36.15
CA GLU A 6 -30.92 -21.43 34.73
C GLU A 6 -29.43 -21.13 34.57
N SER A 7 -28.68 -22.21 34.31
CA SER A 7 -27.34 -22.18 33.79
C SER A 7 -27.47 -22.41 32.29
N ASP A 8 -27.12 -21.43 31.46
CA ASP A 8 -26.45 -21.72 30.18
C ASP A 8 -25.83 -20.47 29.55
N SER A 9 -24.51 -20.53 29.45
CA SER A 9 -23.75 -20.33 28.22
C SER A 9 -24.23 -19.22 27.25
N SER A 10 -23.72 -17.99 27.44
CA SER A 10 -23.31 -17.21 26.27
C SER A 10 -21.81 -17.39 26.09
N CYS A 11 -21.44 -18.15 25.06
CA CYS A 11 -20.10 -18.19 24.51
C CYS A 11 -19.75 -16.78 24.00
N SER A 12 -19.21 -15.95 24.88
CA SER A 12 -18.50 -14.76 24.47
C SER A 12 -17.21 -15.26 23.84
N SER A 13 -17.20 -15.39 22.51
CA SER A 13 -15.97 -15.29 21.74
C SER A 13 -15.40 -13.90 22.02
N GLU A 14 -14.69 -13.76 23.15
CA GLU A 14 -13.74 -12.69 23.35
C GLU A 14 -12.67 -12.90 22.28
N ALA A 15 -12.93 -12.34 21.09
CA ALA A 15 -11.87 -12.04 20.16
C ALA A 15 -10.91 -11.17 20.96
N LEU A 16 -9.80 -11.77 21.40
CA LEU A 16 -8.67 -11.09 22.00
C LEU A 16 -8.24 -10.05 20.97
N SER A 17 -8.75 -8.82 21.08
CA SER A 17 -8.40 -7.78 20.13
C SER A 17 -6.91 -7.54 20.28
N LYS A 18 -6.18 -7.69 19.18
CA LYS A 18 -4.76 -7.39 19.19
C LYS A 18 -4.62 -5.90 19.40
N LYS A 19 -3.65 -5.51 20.22
CA LYS A 19 -3.41 -4.11 20.58
C LYS A 19 -3.33 -3.27 19.30
N GLU A 20 -4.17 -2.25 19.17
CA GLU A 20 -4.10 -1.29 18.08
C GLU A 20 -2.74 -0.59 18.08
N LEU A 21 -1.99 -0.75 16.98
CA LEU A 21 -0.73 -0.08 16.73
C LEU A 21 -1.00 1.24 15.99
N SER A 22 -0.28 2.30 16.35
CA SER A 22 -0.39 3.57 15.62
C SER A 22 0.23 3.49 14.22
N ALA A 23 -0.09 4.45 13.35
CA ALA A 23 0.51 4.55 12.02
C ALA A 23 2.05 4.58 12.07
N GLU A 24 2.61 5.34 13.01
CA GLU A 24 4.06 5.46 13.20
C GLU A 24 4.67 4.17 13.75
N GLU A 25 3.99 3.48 14.65
CA GLU A 25 4.44 2.20 15.19
C GLU A 25 4.46 1.13 14.10
N LEU A 26 3.38 1.02 13.32
CA LEU A 26 3.27 0.10 12.18
C LEU A 26 4.38 0.36 11.16
N TYR A 27 4.52 1.61 10.72
CA TYR A 27 5.55 1.98 9.76
C TYR A 27 6.96 1.65 10.27
N LYS A 28 7.29 1.99 11.53
CA LYS A 28 8.62 1.67 12.11
C LYS A 28 8.89 0.17 12.17
N ARG A 29 7.87 -0.64 12.49
CA ARG A 29 8.02 -2.09 12.56
C ARG A 29 8.22 -2.69 11.17
N LEU A 30 7.44 -2.27 10.19
CA LEU A 30 7.55 -2.71 8.80
C LEU A 30 8.86 -2.24 8.17
N GLU A 31 9.28 -1.00 8.43
CA GLU A 31 10.58 -0.47 8.02
C GLU A 31 11.72 -1.34 8.55
N LYS A 32 11.70 -1.63 9.84
CA LYS A 32 12.72 -2.50 10.45
C LYS A 32 12.75 -3.87 9.77
N LEU A 33 11.61 -4.53 9.62
CA LEU A 33 11.53 -5.86 9.01
C LEU A 33 12.02 -5.88 7.56
N ILE A 34 11.57 -4.91 6.75
CA ILE A 34 11.82 -4.89 5.30
C ILE A 34 13.23 -4.40 4.99
N ILE A 35 13.71 -3.36 5.68
CA ILE A 35 14.95 -2.64 5.34
C ILE A 35 16.13 -3.10 6.20
N GLU A 36 15.97 -3.13 7.52
CA GLU A 36 17.06 -3.44 8.44
C GLU A 36 17.31 -4.95 8.53
N ASP A 37 16.27 -5.70 8.88
CA ASP A 37 16.34 -7.16 9.09
C ASP A 37 16.33 -7.93 7.76
N LYS A 38 15.90 -7.28 6.66
CA LYS A 38 15.73 -7.87 5.32
C LYS A 38 14.95 -9.18 5.37
N ALA A 39 13.89 -9.20 6.20
CA ALA A 39 13.03 -10.35 6.41
C ALA A 39 12.46 -10.85 5.08
N ASN A 40 12.35 -12.17 4.90
CA ASN A 40 11.66 -12.73 3.75
C ASN A 40 10.13 -12.54 3.89
N ASP A 41 9.38 -12.92 2.86
CA ASP A 41 7.93 -12.68 2.85
C ASP A 41 7.19 -13.49 3.93
N GLU A 42 7.60 -14.72 4.20
CA GLU A 42 7.04 -15.59 5.25
C GLU A 42 7.19 -14.94 6.64
N GLN A 43 8.38 -14.41 6.95
CA GLN A 43 8.62 -13.71 8.21
C GLN A 43 7.77 -12.45 8.37
N ILE A 44 7.48 -11.75 7.26
CA ILE A 44 6.62 -10.56 7.28
C ILE A 44 5.17 -10.99 7.47
N PHE A 45 4.70 -12.04 6.79
CA PHE A 45 3.37 -12.60 6.99
C PHE A 45 3.16 -13.05 8.44
N ASP A 46 4.09 -13.85 8.98
CA ASP A 46 4.05 -14.31 10.37
C ASP A 46 3.95 -13.13 11.34
N TRP A 47 4.71 -12.06 11.10
CA TRP A 47 4.66 -10.89 11.95
C TRP A 47 3.31 -10.17 11.86
N VAL A 48 2.79 -9.95 10.64
CA VAL A 48 1.49 -9.29 10.46
C VAL A 48 0.38 -10.13 11.09
N GLU A 49 0.36 -11.44 10.86
CA GLU A 49 -0.61 -12.36 11.42
C GLU A 49 -0.49 -12.50 12.95
N ALA A 50 0.69 -12.35 13.53
CA ALA A 50 0.85 -12.36 14.98
C ALA A 50 0.39 -11.04 15.64
N ASN A 51 0.52 -9.90 14.95
CA ASN A 51 0.36 -8.57 15.55
C ASN A 51 -0.93 -7.86 15.16
N LEU A 52 -1.54 -8.18 14.02
CA LEU A 52 -2.75 -7.52 13.51
C LEU A 52 -3.92 -8.48 13.40
N ASP A 53 -5.13 -7.99 13.64
CA ASP A 53 -6.36 -8.72 13.29
C ASP A 53 -6.80 -8.42 11.85
N GLU A 54 -7.80 -9.16 11.36
CA GLU A 54 -8.28 -9.03 9.96
C GLU A 54 -8.74 -7.61 9.62
N SER A 55 -9.33 -6.88 10.58
CA SER A 55 -9.80 -5.51 10.37
C SER A 55 -8.62 -4.55 10.22
N GLN A 56 -7.57 -4.75 11.03
CA GLN A 56 -6.34 -3.97 10.97
C GLN A 56 -5.54 -4.25 9.71
N MET A 57 -5.49 -5.51 9.24
CA MET A 57 -4.82 -5.91 8.00
C MET A 57 -5.44 -5.28 6.75
N SER A 58 -6.73 -4.91 6.80
CA SER A 58 -7.40 -4.20 5.70
C SER A 58 -7.48 -2.69 5.92
N SER A 59 -6.91 -2.17 7.02
CA SER A 59 -7.04 -0.76 7.37
C SER A 59 -6.16 0.14 6.49
N PRO A 60 -6.62 1.37 6.14
CA PRO A 60 -5.80 2.35 5.45
C PRO A 60 -4.45 2.61 6.14
N THR A 61 -4.45 2.61 7.48
CA THR A 61 -3.24 2.82 8.28
C THR A 61 -2.17 1.78 7.98
N PHE A 62 -2.52 0.50 8.01
CA PHE A 62 -1.59 -0.59 7.72
C PHE A 62 -1.14 -0.58 6.26
N LEU A 63 -2.07 -0.46 5.31
CA LEU A 63 -1.77 -0.48 3.88
C LEU A 63 -0.82 0.65 3.48
N ARG A 64 -1.06 1.86 4.01
CA ARG A 64 -0.18 3.01 3.79
C ARG A 64 1.20 2.78 4.41
N ALA A 65 1.27 2.20 5.61
CA ALA A 65 2.54 1.90 6.27
C ALA A 65 3.37 0.85 5.51
N LEU A 66 2.73 -0.22 5.04
CA LEU A 66 3.33 -1.26 4.21
C LEU A 66 3.88 -0.68 2.91
N MET A 67 3.04 0.04 2.17
CA MET A 67 3.45 0.65 0.90
C MET A 67 4.60 1.63 1.09
N THR A 68 4.56 2.46 2.14
CA THR A 68 5.63 3.41 2.45
C THR A 68 6.96 2.68 2.72
N ALA A 69 6.93 1.59 3.50
CA ALA A 69 8.13 0.83 3.83
C ALA A 69 8.73 0.12 2.59
N VAL A 70 7.89 -0.49 1.74
CA VAL A 70 8.34 -1.11 0.48
C VAL A 70 8.93 -0.07 -0.47
N CYS A 71 8.24 1.06 -0.68
CA CYS A 71 8.76 2.12 -1.54
C CYS A 71 10.07 2.69 -1.03
N LYS A 72 10.20 2.91 0.29
CA LYS A 72 11.44 3.38 0.89
C LYS A 72 12.60 2.41 0.67
N ALA A 73 12.34 1.10 0.78
CA ALA A 73 13.34 0.07 0.53
C ALA A 73 13.83 0.07 -0.93
N ALA A 74 12.95 0.43 -1.87
CA ALA A 74 13.24 0.44 -3.30
C ALA A 74 13.89 1.76 -3.79
N ILE A 75 13.91 2.82 -2.99
CA ILE A 75 14.49 4.10 -3.42
C ILE A 75 16.00 4.06 -3.23
N ILE A 76 16.73 4.25 -4.33
CA ILE A 76 18.16 4.48 -4.32
C ILE A 76 18.40 5.98 -4.47
N ALA A 77 19.09 6.56 -3.49
CA ALA A 77 19.55 7.94 -3.53
C ALA A 77 21.06 7.97 -3.86
N ASP A 78 21.37 8.32 -5.09
CA ASP A 78 22.75 8.55 -5.54
C ASP A 78 23.05 10.07 -5.52
N CYS A 79 24.32 10.48 -5.55
CA CYS A 79 24.75 11.88 -5.35
C CYS A 79 24.09 12.93 -6.28
N SER A 80 23.45 12.52 -7.38
CA SER A 80 22.84 13.41 -8.37
C SER A 80 21.39 13.07 -8.75
N ALA A 81 20.82 11.95 -8.28
CA ALA A 81 19.49 11.52 -8.71
C ALA A 81 18.88 10.46 -7.77
N PHE A 82 17.55 10.40 -7.79
CA PHE A 82 16.78 9.29 -7.23
C PHE A 82 16.39 8.32 -8.33
N ARG A 83 16.43 7.01 -8.03
CA ARG A 83 15.93 5.95 -8.90
C ARG A 83 15.21 4.89 -8.08
N VAL A 84 14.41 4.07 -8.76
CA VAL A 84 13.73 2.92 -8.19
C VAL A 84 14.53 1.66 -8.51
N ASP A 85 14.87 0.88 -7.50
CA ASP A 85 15.28 -0.51 -7.63
C ASP A 85 14.04 -1.39 -7.80
N THR A 86 13.67 -1.65 -9.05
CA THR A 86 12.48 -2.45 -9.36
C THR A 86 12.60 -3.89 -8.86
N ALA A 87 13.83 -4.42 -8.66
CA ALA A 87 14.01 -5.76 -8.11
C ALA A 87 13.50 -5.86 -6.66
N VAL A 88 13.65 -4.79 -5.88
CA VAL A 88 13.14 -4.72 -4.50
C VAL A 88 11.60 -4.70 -4.50
N ILE A 89 10.97 -3.99 -5.43
CA ILE A 89 9.50 -3.99 -5.56
C ILE A 89 9.01 -5.37 -5.96
N LYS A 90 9.58 -5.95 -7.03
CA LYS A 90 9.25 -7.28 -7.54
C LYS A 90 9.38 -8.36 -6.46
N GLN A 91 10.41 -8.27 -5.62
CA GLN A 91 10.58 -9.17 -4.48
C GLN A 91 9.41 -9.09 -3.48
N ARG A 92 8.75 -7.93 -3.35
CA ARG A 92 7.67 -7.69 -2.37
C ARG A 92 6.26 -7.75 -2.98
N VAL A 93 6.14 -8.02 -4.28
CA VAL A 93 4.84 -8.21 -4.97
C VAL A 93 3.95 -9.21 -4.23
N PRO A 94 4.41 -10.39 -3.77
CA PRO A 94 3.54 -11.34 -3.05
C PRO A 94 2.89 -10.75 -1.80
N ILE A 95 3.62 -9.91 -1.06
CA ILE A 95 3.09 -9.24 0.14
C ILE A 95 2.08 -8.16 -0.25
N LEU A 96 2.41 -7.34 -1.26
CA LEU A 96 1.51 -6.28 -1.72
C LEU A 96 0.20 -6.86 -2.24
N LEU A 97 0.26 -7.88 -3.10
CA LEU A 97 -0.93 -8.56 -3.62
C LEU A 97 -1.76 -9.20 -2.50
N LYS A 98 -1.13 -9.83 -1.50
CA LYS A 98 -1.83 -10.44 -0.37
C LYS A 98 -2.70 -9.45 0.41
N TYR A 99 -2.25 -8.22 0.58
CA TYR A 99 -2.94 -7.24 1.43
C TYR A 99 -3.77 -6.21 0.66
N LEU A 100 -3.38 -5.89 -0.58
CA LEU A 100 -4.19 -5.05 -1.47
C LEU A 100 -5.34 -5.84 -2.10
N ASP A 101 -5.17 -7.15 -2.32
CA ASP A 101 -6.24 -8.10 -2.61
C ASP A 101 -7.11 -7.72 -3.83
N SER A 102 -6.48 -7.09 -4.84
CA SER A 102 -7.17 -6.54 -6.02
C SER A 102 -8.36 -5.63 -5.70
N ASP A 103 -8.38 -5.04 -4.50
CA ASP A 103 -9.41 -4.13 -4.05
C ASP A 103 -8.99 -2.70 -4.39
N THR A 104 -9.74 -2.04 -5.26
CA THR A 104 -9.43 -0.71 -5.77
C THR A 104 -9.28 0.34 -4.66
N GLU A 105 -10.03 0.24 -3.56
CA GLU A 105 -9.91 1.20 -2.45
C GLU A 105 -8.64 0.97 -1.64
N LYS A 106 -8.22 -0.29 -1.46
CA LYS A 106 -6.94 -0.64 -0.82
C LYS A 106 -5.75 -0.21 -1.68
N GLU A 107 -5.79 -0.47 -2.98
CA GLU A 107 -4.80 -0.02 -3.96
C GLU A 107 -4.69 1.51 -3.99
N LEU A 108 -5.83 2.21 -3.91
CA LEU A 108 -5.87 3.67 -3.81
C LEU A 108 -5.16 4.18 -2.55
N GLN A 109 -5.28 3.48 -1.40
CA GLN A 109 -4.49 3.81 -0.20
C GLN A 109 -2.99 3.67 -0.44
N ALA A 110 -2.56 2.65 -1.19
CA ALA A 110 -1.15 2.48 -1.56
C ALA A 110 -0.66 3.65 -2.45
N LEU A 111 -1.46 4.07 -3.43
CA LEU A 111 -1.13 5.22 -4.28
C LEU A 111 -1.03 6.54 -3.50
N TYR A 112 -1.89 6.77 -2.51
CA TYR A 112 -1.78 7.93 -1.62
C TYR A 112 -0.50 7.89 -0.76
N ALA A 113 -0.15 6.72 -0.21
CA ALA A 113 1.10 6.55 0.53
C ALA A 113 2.33 6.79 -0.33
N LEU A 114 2.32 6.30 -1.57
CA LEU A 114 3.39 6.54 -2.55
C LEU A 114 3.49 8.04 -2.87
N GLN A 115 2.38 8.72 -3.21
CA GLN A 115 2.38 10.16 -3.45
C GLN A 115 2.96 10.92 -2.26
N ALA A 116 2.49 10.65 -1.05
CA ALA A 116 2.98 11.29 0.16
C ALA A 116 4.48 11.06 0.39
N SER A 117 4.99 9.87 0.05
CA SER A 117 6.42 9.53 0.14
C SER A 117 7.25 10.33 -0.87
N ILE A 118 6.79 10.45 -2.11
CA ILE A 118 7.46 11.25 -3.15
C ILE A 118 7.43 12.75 -2.81
N VAL A 119 6.32 13.23 -2.24
CA VAL A 119 6.21 14.63 -1.78
C VAL A 119 7.21 14.95 -0.67
N LYS A 120 7.45 14.02 0.25
CA LYS A 120 8.48 14.18 1.31
C LYS A 120 9.91 14.24 0.77
N LEU A 121 10.15 13.79 -0.47
CA LEU A 121 11.44 13.86 -1.14
C LEU A 121 11.55 15.08 -2.07
N ASP A 122 10.65 16.05 -1.93
CA ASP A 122 10.55 17.22 -2.81
C ASP A 122 10.28 16.88 -4.29
N GLN A 123 9.63 15.73 -4.52
CA GLN A 123 9.13 15.30 -5.83
C GLN A 123 10.20 15.26 -6.94
N PRO A 124 11.23 14.42 -6.77
CA PRO A 124 12.29 14.28 -7.77
C PRO A 124 11.70 13.82 -9.11
N ALA A 125 12.25 14.36 -10.19
CA ALA A 125 11.80 14.05 -11.55
C ALA A 125 11.84 12.54 -11.81
N ASN A 126 10.83 12.05 -12.53
CA ASN A 126 10.66 10.66 -12.96
C ASN A 126 10.46 9.62 -11.83
N LEU A 127 10.70 9.92 -10.56
CA LEU A 127 10.64 8.91 -9.50
C LEU A 127 9.23 8.31 -9.36
N LEU A 128 8.19 9.15 -9.30
CA LEU A 128 6.80 8.67 -9.23
C LEU A 128 6.42 7.84 -10.46
N ARG A 129 6.87 8.27 -11.65
CA ARG A 129 6.62 7.57 -12.91
C ARG A 129 7.21 6.16 -12.90
N MET A 130 8.45 6.00 -12.45
CA MET A 130 9.10 4.68 -12.34
C MET A 130 8.34 3.73 -11.40
N PHE A 131 7.78 4.25 -10.30
CA PHE A 131 6.93 3.45 -9.43
C PHE A 131 5.61 3.05 -10.12
N PHE A 132 4.96 3.98 -10.82
CA PHE A 132 3.70 3.69 -11.52
C PHE A 132 3.90 2.61 -12.58
N ASP A 133 4.94 2.73 -13.42
CA ASP A 133 5.28 1.72 -14.43
C ASP A 133 5.47 0.35 -13.76
N CYS A 134 6.29 0.27 -12.71
CA CYS A 134 6.57 -1.01 -12.03
C CYS A 134 5.35 -1.61 -11.32
N LEU A 135 4.49 -0.80 -10.71
CA LEU A 135 3.30 -1.29 -10.00
C LEU A 135 2.20 -1.75 -10.96
N TYR A 136 2.12 -1.12 -12.13
CA TYR A 136 1.24 -1.54 -13.20
C TYR A 136 1.73 -2.85 -13.84
N ASP A 137 3.00 -2.91 -14.25
CA ASP A 137 3.59 -4.09 -14.91
C ASP A 137 3.52 -5.37 -14.04
N GLU A 138 3.57 -5.21 -12.72
CA GLU A 138 3.50 -6.32 -11.75
C GLU A 138 2.07 -6.59 -11.24
N GLU A 139 1.05 -5.98 -11.85
CA GLU A 139 -0.37 -6.15 -11.51
C GLU A 139 -0.70 -5.84 -10.04
N VAL A 140 0.08 -4.98 -9.40
CA VAL A 140 -0.12 -4.59 -7.99
C VAL A 140 -1.20 -3.53 -7.85
N ILE A 141 -1.34 -2.66 -8.85
CA ILE A 141 -2.32 -1.58 -8.87
C ILE A 141 -3.09 -1.65 -10.19
N SER A 142 -4.41 -1.74 -10.09
CA SER A 142 -5.32 -1.76 -11.23
C SER A 142 -5.44 -0.40 -11.92
N GLU A 143 -5.88 -0.41 -13.18
CA GLU A 143 -6.21 0.80 -13.95
C GLU A 143 -7.25 1.66 -13.23
N ASP A 144 -8.29 1.01 -12.69
CA ASP A 144 -9.33 1.66 -11.89
C ASP A 144 -8.74 2.42 -10.69
N ALA A 145 -7.76 1.85 -9.99
CA ALA A 145 -7.12 2.52 -8.86
C ALA A 145 -6.28 3.72 -9.32
N PHE A 146 -5.56 3.60 -10.45
CA PHE A 146 -4.85 4.73 -11.04
C PHE A 146 -5.80 5.86 -11.46
N TYR A 147 -6.91 5.55 -12.13
CA TYR A 147 -7.91 6.55 -12.53
C TYR A 147 -8.64 7.18 -11.33
N LYS A 148 -8.96 6.39 -10.29
CA LYS A 148 -9.50 6.93 -9.03
C LYS A 148 -8.50 7.86 -8.35
N TRP A 149 -7.22 7.49 -8.31
CA TRP A 149 -6.18 8.36 -7.77
C TRP A 149 -6.09 9.64 -8.60
N GLU A 150 -6.04 9.56 -9.93
CA GLU A 150 -5.92 10.72 -10.84
C GLU A 150 -7.07 11.73 -10.62
N SER A 151 -8.30 11.23 -10.58
CA SER A 151 -9.52 12.02 -10.46
C SER A 151 -9.84 12.49 -9.04
N SER A 152 -9.19 11.90 -8.02
CA SER A 152 -9.46 12.15 -6.61
C SER A 152 -9.45 13.63 -6.23
N LYS A 153 -10.51 14.04 -5.52
CA LYS A 153 -10.71 15.37 -4.95
C LYS A 153 -10.68 15.39 -3.42
N ASP A 154 -10.23 14.30 -2.79
CA ASP A 154 -10.10 14.25 -1.34
C ASP A 154 -9.16 15.38 -0.85
N PRO A 155 -9.64 16.31 0.00
CA PRO A 155 -8.83 17.40 0.52
C PRO A 155 -7.54 16.93 1.23
N ALA A 156 -7.56 15.76 1.88
CA ALA A 156 -6.40 15.21 2.57
C ALA A 156 -5.27 14.83 1.61
N GLU A 157 -5.60 14.54 0.35
CA GLU A 157 -4.69 13.97 -0.63
C GLU A 157 -4.25 14.97 -1.71
N GLN A 158 -4.58 16.27 -1.53
CA GLN A 158 -4.22 17.33 -2.49
C GLN A 158 -2.79 17.85 -2.33
N ASN A 159 -2.13 17.58 -1.20
CA ASN A 159 -0.75 18.04 -0.98
C ASN A 159 0.21 17.41 -2.01
N GLY A 160 0.90 18.26 -2.77
CA GLY A 160 1.79 17.84 -3.88
C GLY A 160 1.09 17.24 -5.10
N LYS A 161 -0.22 16.98 -5.05
CA LYS A 161 -0.99 16.29 -6.10
C LYS A 161 -0.80 16.88 -7.49
N GLY A 162 -0.81 18.21 -7.61
CA GLY A 162 -0.67 18.88 -8.92
C GLY A 162 0.68 18.65 -9.60
N VAL A 163 1.77 18.54 -8.83
CA VAL A 163 3.10 18.23 -9.38
C VAL A 163 3.23 16.73 -9.66
N ALA A 164 2.70 15.90 -8.76
CA ALA A 164 2.59 14.46 -8.99
C ALA A 164 1.84 14.14 -10.30
N LEU A 165 0.65 14.72 -10.53
CA LEU A 165 -0.11 14.53 -11.78
C LEU A 165 0.68 14.92 -13.03
N LYS A 166 1.41 16.04 -12.96
CA LYS A 166 2.25 16.50 -14.08
C LYS A 166 3.39 15.53 -14.38
N SER A 167 3.96 14.87 -13.37
CA SER A 167 5.09 13.95 -13.57
C SER A 167 4.68 12.60 -14.16
N VAL A 168 3.41 12.21 -14.02
CA VAL A 168 2.86 10.95 -14.57
C VAL A 168 1.88 11.15 -15.71
N THR A 169 1.76 12.36 -16.28
CA THR A 169 0.82 12.64 -17.39
C THR A 169 1.01 11.67 -18.56
N ALA A 170 2.26 11.38 -18.95
CA ALA A 170 2.55 10.46 -20.04
C ALA A 170 2.15 9.00 -19.74
N PHE A 171 2.14 8.58 -18.45
CA PHE A 171 1.65 7.26 -18.06
C PHE A 171 0.15 7.14 -18.33
N PHE A 172 -0.64 8.14 -17.91
CA PHE A 172 -2.08 8.15 -18.14
C PHE A 172 -2.49 8.33 -19.60
N THR A 173 -1.69 9.04 -20.41
CA THR A 173 -1.91 9.08 -21.86
C THR A 173 -1.79 7.69 -22.45
N TRP A 174 -0.69 6.99 -22.14
CA TRP A 174 -0.46 5.63 -22.59
C TRP A 174 -1.53 4.64 -22.10
N LEU A 175 -1.96 4.77 -20.84
CA LEU A 175 -2.96 3.87 -20.25
C LEU A 175 -4.29 3.90 -21.02
N ARG A 176 -4.76 5.10 -21.40
CA ARG A 176 -5.98 5.26 -22.19
C ARG A 176 -5.83 4.78 -23.63
N GLU A 177 -4.66 4.98 -24.24
CA GLU A 177 -4.38 4.48 -25.59
C GLU A 177 -4.43 2.94 -25.64
N ALA A 178 -3.88 2.27 -24.62
CA ALA A 178 -3.92 0.81 -24.52
C ALA A 178 -5.35 0.26 -24.29
N GLU A 179 -6.17 0.98 -23.52
CA GLU A 179 -7.58 0.64 -23.29
C GLU A 179 -8.38 0.70 -24.61
N GLU A 180 -8.27 1.80 -25.36
CA GLU A 180 -8.93 2.00 -26.66
C GLU A 180 -8.54 0.92 -27.70
N GLU A 181 -7.27 0.50 -27.74
CA GLU A 181 -6.79 -0.57 -28.64
C GLU A 181 -7.33 -1.97 -28.27
N SER A 182 -7.72 -2.18 -27.02
CA SER A 182 -8.23 -3.46 -26.53
C SER A 182 -9.73 -3.65 -26.79
N GLU A 183 -10.51 -2.55 -26.85
CA GLU A 183 -11.96 -2.57 -27.11
C GLU A 183 -12.29 -2.74 -28.61
N ASP A 184 -11.37 -2.35 -29.49
CA ASP A 184 -11.53 -2.41 -30.96
C ASP A 184 -11.16 -3.79 -31.58
N ASN A 185 -10.80 -4.79 -30.77
CA ASN A 185 -10.48 -6.18 -31.19
C ASN A 185 -11.53 -7.22 -30.75
#